data_AF-A0A2U1LRI7-F1
#
_entry.id   AF-A0A2U1LRI7-F1
#
_cell.length_a   1.000
_cell.length_b   1.000
_cell.length_c   1.000
_cell.angle_alpha   90.00
_cell.angle_beta   90.00
_cell.angle_gamma   90.00
#
_symmetry.space_group_name_H-M   'P 1'
#
loop_
_entity.id
_entity.type
_entity.pdbx_description
1 polymer ?
#
loop_
_entity_poly.entity_id
_entity_poly.type
_entity_poly.pdbx_seq_one_letter_code
_entity_poly.pdbx_strand_id
1 'polypeptide(L)'
;MVGTSSFVQKLGNSVKKISDSKTSSWWYNHHMRAASRAIFDRIPLVDLVLEVRDARIPLSSEYGQLRYFPSSSRNIIVLNKSDLASRSKTKTNKLCKSSSIQKE
;
A
#
# COMPACT_ATOMS: atom_id res chain seq x y z
N MET A 1 -47.80 -22.72 10.19
CA MET A 1 -46.98 -21.91 9.27
C MET A 1 -45.92 -21.12 10.04
N VAL A 2 -44.96 -21.79 10.68
CA VAL A 2 -43.95 -21.11 11.52
C VAL A 2 -42.63 -21.85 11.35
N GLY A 3 -41.69 -21.27 10.61
CA GLY A 3 -40.38 -21.91 10.39
C GLY A 3 -39.40 -21.15 9.50
N THR A 4 -39.84 -20.14 8.75
CA THR A 4 -38.97 -19.40 7.82
C THR A 4 -38.30 -18.16 8.41
N SER A 5 -38.74 -17.69 9.59
CA SER A 5 -38.27 -16.42 10.18
C SER A 5 -36.78 -16.43 10.54
N SER A 6 -36.28 -17.51 11.16
CA SER A 6 -34.87 -17.59 11.61
C SER A 6 -33.88 -17.56 10.44
N PHE A 7 -34.20 -18.23 9.33
CA PHE A 7 -33.33 -18.24 8.14
C PHE A 7 -33.31 -16.89 7.44
N VAL A 8 -34.49 -16.27 7.24
CA VAL A 8 -34.61 -14.93 6.64
C VAL A 8 -33.84 -13.89 7.47
N GLN A 9 -33.89 -14.00 8.81
CA GLN A 9 -33.18 -13.10 9.71
C GLN A 9 -31.66 -13.31 9.68
N LYS A 10 -31.18 -14.55 9.57
CA LYS A 10 -29.76 -14.88 9.38
C LYS A 10 -29.23 -14.35 8.04
N LEU A 11 -30.02 -14.47 6.98
CA LEU A 11 -29.67 -13.92 5.67
C LEU A 11 -29.61 -12.39 5.72
N GLY A 12 -30.62 -11.73 6.28
CA GLY A 12 -30.63 -10.27 6.44
C GLY A 12 -29.44 -9.75 7.24
N ASN A 13 -29.09 -10.42 8.34
CA ASN A 13 -27.94 -10.06 9.17
C ASN A 13 -26.60 -10.26 8.45
N SER A 14 -26.48 -11.28 7.60
CA SER A 14 -25.27 -11.54 6.81
C SER A 14 -25.10 -10.49 5.71
N VAL A 15 -26.18 -10.15 5.00
CA VAL A 15 -26.18 -9.09 3.97
C VAL A 15 -25.85 -7.73 4.59
N LYS A 16 -26.42 -7.40 5.76
CA LYS A 16 -26.15 -6.16 6.48
C LYS A 16 -24.68 -6.04 6.93
N LYS A 17 -24.09 -7.12 7.44
CA LYS A 17 -22.65 -7.14 7.76
C LYS A 17 -21.77 -6.86 6.53
N ILE A 18 -22.16 -7.39 5.37
CA ILE A 18 -21.41 -7.19 4.13
C ILE A 18 -21.57 -5.75 3.62
N SER A 19 -22.76 -5.15 3.73
CA SER A 19 -22.97 -3.74 3.37
C SER A 19 -22.21 -2.80 4.30
N ASP A 20 -22.22 -3.07 5.60
CA ASP A 20 -21.53 -2.24 6.61
C ASP A 20 -20.01 -2.30 6.45
N SER A 21 -19.48 -3.40 5.89
CA SER A 21 -18.06 -3.54 5.56
C SER A 21 -17.62 -2.83 4.27
N LYS A 22 -18.57 -2.42 3.40
CA LYS A 22 -18.26 -1.60 2.22
C LYS A 22 -18.12 -0.14 2.64
N THR A 23 -17.02 0.17 3.31
CA THR A 23 -16.52 1.53 3.38
C THR A 23 -16.09 1.93 1.96
N SER A 24 -16.97 2.63 1.24
CA SER A 24 -16.60 3.30 -0.01
C SER A 24 -15.67 4.47 0.32
N SER A 25 -14.42 4.16 0.63
CA SER A 25 -13.39 5.19 0.71
C SER A 25 -13.27 5.80 -0.69
N TRP A 26 -13.88 6.97 -0.89
CA TRP A 26 -13.92 7.70 -2.16
C TRP A 26 -12.52 7.88 -2.77
N TRP A 27 -11.51 7.91 -1.92
CA TRP A 27 -10.10 8.10 -2.25
C TRP A 27 -9.40 6.88 -2.84
N TYR A 28 -9.99 5.67 -2.79
CA TYR A 28 -9.40 4.46 -3.38
C TYR A 28 -10.42 3.76 -4.29
N ASN A 29 -10.49 4.24 -5.53
CA ASN A 29 -11.46 3.77 -6.52
C ASN A 29 -11.02 2.47 -7.22
N HIS A 30 -11.87 1.98 -8.14
CA HIS A 30 -11.59 0.78 -8.92
C HIS A 30 -10.32 0.93 -9.80
N HIS A 31 -10.03 2.13 -10.30
CA HIS A 31 -8.82 2.39 -11.07
C HIS A 31 -7.56 2.25 -10.21
N MET A 32 -7.54 2.80 -9.01
CA MET A 32 -6.44 2.66 -8.07
C MET A 32 -6.24 1.21 -7.63
N ARG A 33 -7.33 0.46 -7.45
CA ARG A 33 -7.27 -0.98 -7.19
C ARG A 33 -6.67 -1.75 -8.38
N ALA A 34 -7.08 -1.43 -9.60
CA ALA A 34 -6.54 -2.05 -10.81
C ALA A 34 -5.06 -1.71 -11.01
N ALA A 35 -4.69 -0.44 -10.82
CA ALA A 35 -3.30 0.02 -10.91
C ALA A 35 -2.42 -0.66 -9.87
N SER A 36 -2.86 -0.69 -8.60
CA SER A 36 -2.17 -1.40 -7.54
C SER A 36 -1.97 -2.85 -7.94
N ARG A 37 -3.03 -3.58 -8.35
CA ARG A 37 -2.93 -4.98 -8.78
C ARG A 37 -1.93 -5.17 -9.92
N ALA A 38 -1.95 -4.28 -10.90
CA ALA A 38 -1.04 -4.37 -12.03
C ALA A 38 0.43 -4.09 -11.61
N ILE A 39 0.67 -3.28 -10.57
CA ILE A 39 2.00 -3.10 -9.97
C ILE A 39 2.41 -4.39 -9.25
N PHE A 40 1.52 -4.95 -8.43
CA PHE A 40 1.72 -6.21 -7.70
C PHE A 40 2.16 -7.35 -8.62
N ASP A 41 1.50 -7.50 -9.77
CA ASP A 41 1.80 -8.57 -10.71
C ASP A 41 3.15 -8.38 -11.45
N ARG A 42 3.70 -7.15 -11.48
CA ARG A 42 4.96 -6.81 -12.16
C ARG A 42 6.20 -6.80 -11.27
N ILE A 43 6.05 -6.49 -9.98
CA ILE A 43 7.16 -6.48 -9.01
C ILE A 43 8.03 -7.75 -9.03
N PRO A 44 7.48 -8.98 -9.09
CA PRO A 44 8.32 -10.19 -9.11
C PRO A 44 9.11 -10.39 -10.41
N LEU A 45 8.78 -9.65 -11.47
CA LEU A 45 9.42 -9.77 -12.79
C LEU A 45 10.63 -8.85 -12.96
N VAL A 46 10.91 -7.98 -11.97
CA VAL A 46 11.96 -6.96 -12.06
C VAL A 46 13.08 -7.18 -11.05
N ASP A 47 14.31 -6.88 -11.44
CA ASP A 47 15.48 -6.97 -10.56
C ASP A 47 15.60 -5.77 -9.60
N LEU A 48 15.03 -4.63 -10.00
CA LEU A 48 15.14 -3.34 -9.30
C LEU A 48 13.81 -2.58 -9.33
N VAL A 49 13.40 -2.05 -8.18
CA VAL A 49 12.26 -1.15 -8.04
C VAL A 49 12.76 0.26 -7.70
N LEU A 50 12.37 1.22 -8.53
CA LEU A 50 12.62 2.64 -8.29
C LEU A 50 11.37 3.30 -7.71
N GLU A 51 11.50 3.74 -6.47
CA GLU A 51 10.43 4.34 -5.71
C GLU A 51 10.59 5.86 -5.67
N VAL A 52 9.70 6.59 -6.34
CA VAL A 52 9.72 8.06 -6.29
C VAL A 52 8.88 8.56 -5.12
N ARG A 53 9.45 9.43 -4.28
CA ARG A 53 8.84 10.02 -3.08
C ARG A 53 9.01 11.54 -3.07
N ASP A 54 8.14 12.27 -2.39
CA ASP A 54 8.32 13.72 -2.17
C ASP A 54 9.36 13.96 -1.07
N ALA A 55 10.40 14.75 -1.37
CA ALA A 55 11.52 15.03 -0.48
C ALA A 55 11.14 15.81 0.78
N ARG A 56 10.00 16.52 0.79
CA ARG A 56 9.54 17.29 1.96
C ARG A 56 8.94 16.38 3.04
N ILE A 57 8.33 15.28 2.63
CA ILE A 57 7.62 14.32 3.50
C ILE A 57 7.95 12.88 3.11
N PRO A 58 9.23 12.46 3.17
CA PRO A 58 9.68 11.18 2.60
C PRO A 58 9.01 9.97 3.25
N LEU A 59 8.76 10.02 4.56
CA LEU A 59 8.10 8.94 5.30
C LEU A 59 6.59 8.86 5.05
N SER A 60 5.93 10.01 4.92
CA SER A 60 4.48 10.06 4.72
C SER A 60 4.08 9.83 3.27
N SER A 61 4.96 10.15 2.34
CA SER A 61 4.75 9.90 0.91
C SER A 61 4.86 8.40 0.56
N GLU A 62 5.00 7.52 1.55
CA GLU A 62 5.28 6.11 1.32
C GLU A 62 4.07 5.35 0.76
N TYR A 63 4.29 4.50 -0.24
CA TYR A 63 3.34 3.51 -0.72
C TYR A 63 3.37 2.31 0.23
N GLY A 64 2.54 2.35 1.26
CA GLY A 64 2.53 1.34 2.33
C GLY A 64 2.31 -0.10 1.86
N GLN A 65 1.71 -0.30 0.68
CA GLN A 65 1.56 -1.63 0.08
C GLN A 65 2.91 -2.26 -0.30
N LEU A 66 3.95 -1.45 -0.59
CA LEU A 66 5.28 -1.97 -0.94
C LEU A 66 5.98 -2.66 0.25
N ARG A 67 5.59 -2.33 1.49
CA ARG A 67 6.17 -2.93 2.71
C ARG A 67 5.91 -4.43 2.84
N TYR A 68 4.85 -4.93 2.20
CA TYR A 68 4.45 -6.33 2.26
C TYR A 68 5.13 -7.19 1.19
N PHE A 69 5.98 -6.60 0.33
CA PHE A 69 6.71 -7.36 -0.71
C PHE A 69 7.95 -8.01 -0.13
N PRO A 70 8.17 -9.32 -0.38
CA PRO A 70 9.42 -9.97 -0.02
C PRO A 70 10.59 -9.33 -0.80
N SER A 71 11.70 -9.16 -0.08
CA SER A 71 12.91 -8.39 -0.43
C SER A 71 13.73 -8.94 -1.62
N SER A 72 13.15 -9.69 -2.56
CA SER A 72 13.90 -10.27 -3.68
C SER A 72 14.42 -9.22 -4.65
N SER A 73 13.69 -8.11 -4.83
CA SER A 73 14.11 -6.98 -5.65
C SER A 73 14.79 -5.91 -4.81
N ARG A 74 15.85 -5.32 -5.36
CA ARG A 74 16.53 -4.18 -4.75
C ARG A 74 15.62 -2.95 -4.89
N ASN A 75 15.43 -2.20 -3.82
CA ASN A 75 14.57 -1.01 -3.82
C ASN A 75 15.41 0.26 -3.66
N ILE A 76 15.32 1.18 -4.62
CA ILE A 76 15.99 2.50 -4.58
C ILE A 76 14.93 3.58 -4.42
N ILE A 77 15.09 4.44 -3.42
CA ILE A 77 14.18 5.57 -3.17
C ILE A 77 14.77 6.84 -3.78
N VAL A 78 14.00 7.47 -4.67
CA VAL A 78 14.31 8.74 -5.33
C VAL A 78 13.44 9.84 -4.73
N LEU A 79 14.09 10.83 -4.12
CA LEU A 79 13.41 11.97 -3.51
C LEU A 79 13.23 13.10 -4.53
N ASN A 80 12.01 13.25 -5.03
CA ASN A 80 11.59 14.33 -5.93
C ASN A 80 11.33 15.64 -5.15
N LYS A 81 11.43 16.80 -5.83
CA LYS A 81 11.25 18.15 -5.26
C LYS A 81 12.23 18.47 -4.12
N SER A 82 13.47 18.04 -4.28
CA SER A 82 14.53 18.23 -3.28
C SER A 82 14.89 19.70 -3.07
N ASP A 83 14.63 20.55 -4.06
CA ASP A 83 14.75 22.01 -4.02
C ASP A 83 13.82 22.64 -2.97
N LEU A 84 12.61 22.08 -2.80
CA LEU A 84 11.62 22.56 -1.84
C LEU A 84 11.80 21.98 -0.43
N ALA A 85 12.70 21.00 -0.28
CA ALA A 85 12.92 20.34 1.00
C ALA A 85 13.97 21.08 1.84
N SER A 86 13.75 21.14 3.16
CA SER A 86 14.75 21.77 4.04
C SER A 86 16.03 20.96 4.07
N ARG A 87 17.15 21.60 3.72
CA ARG A 87 18.46 20.96 3.56
C ARG A 87 18.94 20.20 4.80
N SER A 88 18.47 20.62 5.98
CA SER A 88 18.74 20.00 7.27
C SER A 88 18.04 18.64 7.44
N LYS A 89 16.81 18.49 6.92
CA LYS A 89 16.01 17.25 7.00
C LYS A 89 16.34 16.26 5.88
N THR A 90 16.85 16.73 4.74
CA THR A 90 17.25 15.87 3.62
C THR A 90 18.56 15.12 3.90
N LYS A 91 19.48 15.70 4.69
CA LYS A 91 20.77 15.05 5.04
C LYS A 91 20.61 13.82 5.95
N THR A 92 19.65 13.83 6.86
CA THR A 92 19.41 12.72 7.80
C THR A 92 18.79 11.49 7.11
N ASN A 93 18.10 11.68 5.99
CA ASN A 93 17.47 10.60 5.22
C ASN A 93 18.36 10.03 4.09
N LYS A 94 19.64 10.44 4.00
CA LYS A 94 20.67 9.74 3.22
C LYS A 94 21.10 8.42 3.88
N LEU A 95 20.20 7.73 4.59
CA LEU A 95 20.47 6.36 5.02
C LEU A 95 20.07 5.45 3.88
N CYS A 96 21.04 5.24 2.99
CA CYS A 96 21.13 4.05 2.16
C CYS A 96 20.79 2.84 3.04
N LYS A 97 19.57 2.30 2.95
CA LYS A 97 19.32 0.94 3.41
C LYS A 97 19.84 0.01 2.33
N SER A 98 21.17 -0.10 2.27
CA SER A 98 21.79 -1.32 1.79
C SER A 98 21.39 -2.44 2.75
N SER A 99 20.54 -3.36 2.27
CA SER A 99 20.42 -4.75 2.72
C SER A 99 20.40 -5.03 4.23
N SER A 100 19.23 -5.37 4.76
CA SER A 100 19.16 -6.28 5.91
C SER A 100 18.60 -7.61 5.43
N ILE A 101 19.51 -8.44 4.93
CA ILE A 101 19.38 -9.88 5.04
C ILE A 101 19.42 -10.16 6.55
N GLN A 102 18.28 -10.51 7.14
CA GLN A 102 18.25 -11.39 8.29
C GLN A 102 17.49 -12.63 7.83
N LYS A 103 18.25 -13.60 7.30
CA LYS A 103 17.90 -15.00 7.42
C LYS A 103 18.53 -15.49 8.72
N GLU A 104 17.71 -16.24 9.44
CA GLU A 104 18.02 -17.11 10.58
C GLU A 104 19.36 -17.86 10.42
#